data_AF-A0A519S203-F1
#
_entry.id   AF-A0A519S203-F1
#
_cell.length_a   1.000
_cell.length_b   1.000
_cell.length_c   1.000
_cell.angle_alpha   90.00
_cell.angle_beta   90.00
_cell.angle_gamma   90.00
#
_symmetry.space_group_name_H-M   'P 1'
#
loop_
_entity.id
_entity.type
_entity.pdbx_description
1 polymer ?
#
loop_
_entity_poly.entity_id
_entity_poly.type
_entity_poly.pdbx_seq_one_letter_code
_entity_poly.pdbx_strand_id
1 'polypeptide(L)'
;MNTGEDIQGLRKIIDFTRLISLFILSIHFYLVCYVAFEQLGFTSKITDKIIINISKTGLFKSHLLPKGAALLCLGISLVGAKGKKDEKINLKSILAYLSSGLLLYFLSFICLYINSLAIVVGGFYIVITSMGYILILTGGVLLSRLIKVNLNKDIFNDENETFPQEERLLENEYSINLPAKYRLKDKVRDSWINFINPFRGLLVAGTPGAGKSYFVIRHIIDQHIKKGFSMFLYDFKYDDLSKIAYNKLLKYYSGYKIKPSFYVINFDDLN
;
A
#
# COMPACT_ATOMS: atom_id res chain seq x y z
N MET A 1 -23.85 7.14 -6.40
CA MET A 1 -23.97 6.71 -7.81
C MET A 1 -22.88 7.39 -8.60
N ASN A 2 -21.79 6.70 -8.94
CA ASN A 2 -20.86 7.14 -9.99
C ASN A 2 -21.26 6.36 -11.25
N THR A 3 -22.04 6.96 -12.13
CA THR A 3 -22.36 6.35 -13.43
C THR A 3 -21.07 6.29 -14.26
N GLY A 4 -20.90 5.22 -15.05
CA GLY A 4 -19.70 5.04 -15.86
C GLY A 4 -19.46 6.16 -16.89
N GLU A 5 -20.52 6.88 -17.28
CA GLU A 5 -20.49 8.02 -18.21
C GLU A 5 -19.69 9.20 -17.66
N ASP A 6 -19.85 9.56 -16.38
CA ASP A 6 -19.11 10.67 -15.75
C ASP A 6 -17.61 10.39 -15.71
N ILE A 7 -17.22 9.13 -15.49
CA ILE A 7 -15.82 8.70 -15.46
C ILE A 7 -15.20 8.78 -16.86
N GLN A 8 -15.94 8.43 -17.91
CA GLN A 8 -15.49 8.56 -19.30
C GLN A 8 -15.38 10.03 -19.72
N GLY A 9 -16.36 10.86 -19.35
CA GLY A 9 -16.33 12.30 -19.60
C GLY A 9 -15.10 12.96 -18.97
N LEU A 10 -14.83 12.65 -17.70
CA LEU A 10 -13.66 13.14 -17.00
C LEU A 10 -12.35 12.73 -17.69
N ARG A 11 -12.24 11.46 -18.13
CA ARG A 11 -11.05 10.98 -18.87
C ARG A 11 -10.82 11.76 -20.16
N LYS A 12 -11.88 12.03 -20.94
CA LYS A 12 -11.76 12.84 -22.17
C LYS A 12 -11.27 14.26 -21.87
N ILE A 13 -11.76 14.90 -20.80
CA ILE A 13 -11.31 16.24 -20.38
C ILE A 13 -9.83 16.24 -20.00
N ILE A 14 -9.38 15.21 -19.28
CA ILE A 14 -7.98 15.04 -18.90
C ILE A 14 -7.08 14.87 -20.13
N ASP A 15 -7.46 13.99 -21.06
CA ASP A 15 -6.70 13.75 -22.28
C ASP A 15 -6.63 15.01 -23.16
N PHE A 16 -7.74 15.76 -23.24
CA PHE A 16 -7.81 17.04 -23.94
C PHE A 16 -6.91 18.10 -23.28
N THR A 17 -6.87 18.16 -21.96
CA THR A 17 -5.99 19.10 -21.23
C THR A 17 -4.51 18.78 -21.46
N ARG A 18 -4.15 17.50 -21.55
CA ARG A 18 -2.79 17.08 -21.95
C ARG A 18 -2.48 17.46 -23.40
N LEU A 19 -3.47 17.36 -24.31
CA LEU A 19 -3.30 17.81 -25.69
C LEU A 19 -3.05 19.33 -25.76
N ILE A 20 -3.77 20.13 -24.96
CA ILE A 20 -3.52 21.58 -24.85
C ILE A 20 -2.10 21.85 -24.36
N SER A 21 -1.62 21.11 -23.36
CA SER A 21 -0.24 21.22 -22.86
C SER A 21 0.79 21.02 -23.98
N LEU A 22 0.65 19.95 -24.76
CA LEU A 22 1.52 19.68 -25.90
C LEU A 22 1.38 20.73 -27.01
N PHE A 23 0.17 21.21 -27.28
CA PHE A 23 -0.06 22.24 -28.28
C PHE A 23 0.63 23.56 -27.94
N ILE A 24 0.55 24.01 -26.68
CA ILE A 24 1.27 25.20 -26.19
C ILE A 24 2.78 25.01 -26.39
N LEU A 25 3.31 23.83 -26.05
CA LEU A 25 4.73 23.51 -26.20
C LEU A 25 5.17 23.48 -27.68
N SER A 26 4.34 22.95 -28.58
CA SER A 26 4.61 22.95 -30.02
C SER A 26 4.66 24.35 -30.62
N ILE A 27 3.73 25.24 -30.23
CA ILE A 27 3.78 26.65 -30.65
C ILE A 27 5.05 27.32 -30.10
N HIS A 28 5.41 27.02 -28.85
CA HIS A 28 6.64 27.51 -28.25
C HIS A 28 7.89 27.08 -29.02
N PHE A 29 7.97 25.81 -29.43
CA PHE A 29 9.06 25.33 -30.29
C PHE A 29 9.09 26.03 -31.63
N TYR A 30 7.94 26.21 -32.29
CA TYR A 30 7.89 26.89 -33.58
C TYR A 30 8.36 28.34 -33.49
N LEU A 31 7.95 29.07 -32.45
CA LEU A 31 8.35 30.45 -32.24
C LEU A 31 9.83 30.60 -31.88
N VAL A 32 10.33 29.79 -30.94
CA VAL A 32 11.73 29.88 -30.47
C VAL A 32 12.72 29.38 -31.52
N CYS A 33 12.36 28.35 -32.28
CA CYS A 33 13.23 27.72 -33.27
C CYS A 33 12.84 28.08 -34.72
N TYR A 34 12.17 29.21 -34.95
CA TYR A 34 11.62 29.58 -36.26
C TYR A 34 12.66 29.50 -37.39
N VAL A 35 13.86 30.04 -37.17
CA VAL A 35 14.97 30.01 -38.15
C VAL A 35 15.36 28.56 -38.51
N ALA A 36 15.33 27.65 -37.54
CA ALA A 36 15.58 26.23 -37.80
C ALA A 36 14.46 25.60 -38.64
N PHE A 37 13.19 25.91 -38.35
CA PHE A 37 12.05 25.45 -39.14
C PHE A 37 12.07 26.01 -40.57
N GLU A 38 12.47 27.27 -40.74
CA GLU A 38 12.62 27.92 -42.05
C GLU A 38 13.71 27.24 -42.89
N GLN A 39 14.88 26.96 -42.30
CA GLN A 39 15.97 26.24 -42.98
C GLN A 39 15.58 24.80 -43.37
N LEU A 40 14.69 24.17 -42.60
CA LEU A 40 14.16 22.83 -42.90
C LEU A 40 12.99 22.84 -43.90
N GLY A 41 12.52 24.00 -44.33
CA GLY A 41 11.36 24.12 -45.23
C GLY A 41 10.03 23.74 -44.55
N PHE A 42 9.96 23.75 -43.22
CA PHE A 42 8.77 23.41 -42.44
C PHE A 42 7.91 24.64 -42.07
N THR A 43 8.11 25.76 -42.75
CA THR A 43 7.31 26.99 -42.58
C THR A 43 6.26 27.10 -43.70
N SER A 44 5.12 27.72 -43.39
CA SER A 44 4.10 28.05 -44.40
C SER A 44 3.42 29.37 -44.06
N LYS A 45 3.01 30.13 -45.08
CA LYS A 45 2.33 31.43 -44.88
C LYS A 45 1.07 31.31 -44.00
N ILE A 46 0.36 30.18 -44.10
CA ILE A 46 -0.85 29.93 -43.32
C ILE A 46 -0.48 29.65 -41.86
N THR A 47 0.47 28.75 -41.63
CA THR A 47 0.97 28.40 -40.28
C THR A 47 1.53 29.62 -39.57
N ASP A 48 2.34 30.42 -40.25
CA ASP A 48 2.95 31.64 -39.72
C ASP A 48 1.88 32.66 -39.30
N LYS A 49 0.88 32.88 -40.16
CA LYS A 49 -0.22 33.82 -39.86
C LYS A 49 -1.02 33.37 -38.64
N ILE A 50 -1.28 32.07 -38.49
CA ILE A 50 -1.99 31.52 -37.32
C ILE A 50 -1.14 31.70 -36.06
N ILE A 51 0.13 31.28 -36.10
CA ILE A 51 1.01 31.30 -34.93
C ILE A 51 1.33 32.74 -34.48
N ILE A 52 1.52 33.69 -35.40
CA ILE A 52 1.71 35.12 -35.09
C ILE A 52 0.47 35.71 -34.41
N ASN A 53 -0.74 35.31 -34.81
CA ASN A 53 -1.95 35.77 -34.14
C ASN A 53 -2.08 35.18 -32.74
N ILE A 54 -1.68 33.91 -32.55
CA ILE A 54 -1.66 33.26 -31.23
C ILE A 54 -0.59 33.88 -30.33
N SER A 55 0.58 34.27 -30.85
CA SER A 55 1.66 34.86 -30.04
C SER A 55 1.26 36.22 -29.42
N LYS A 56 0.33 36.95 -30.05
CA LYS A 56 -0.23 38.21 -29.53
C LYS A 56 -1.11 38.06 -28.28
N THR A 57 -1.54 36.85 -27.92
CA THR A 57 -2.38 36.57 -26.74
C THR A 57 -1.68 36.83 -25.39
N GLY A 58 -0.38 37.16 -25.41
CA GLY A 58 0.41 37.44 -24.21
C GLY A 58 1.10 36.21 -23.62
N LEU A 59 0.62 35.01 -23.95
CA LEU A 59 1.18 33.74 -23.46
C LEU A 59 2.63 33.50 -23.90
N PHE A 60 2.99 34.01 -25.08
CA PHE A 60 4.29 33.78 -25.72
C PHE A 60 5.23 35.00 -25.64
N LYS A 61 4.98 35.94 -24.72
CA LYS A 61 5.83 37.14 -24.54
C LYS A 61 7.21 36.84 -23.96
N SER A 62 7.38 35.71 -23.29
CA SER A 62 8.67 35.28 -22.71
C SER A 62 8.92 33.79 -22.97
N HIS A 63 10.14 33.34 -22.78
CA HIS A 63 10.48 31.92 -22.97
C HIS A 63 9.94 30.99 -21.86
N LEU A 64 9.67 31.53 -20.68
CA LEU A 64 9.27 30.76 -19.49
C LEU A 64 7.76 30.64 -19.35
N LEU A 65 7.01 31.67 -19.74
CA LEU A 65 5.56 31.71 -19.57
C LEU A 65 4.80 30.63 -20.36
N PRO A 66 5.08 30.34 -21.65
CA PRO A 66 4.42 29.24 -22.36
C PRO A 66 4.86 27.88 -21.81
N LYS A 67 6.12 27.75 -21.37
CA LYS A 67 6.62 26.55 -20.69
C LYS A 67 5.87 26.27 -19.39
N GLY A 68 5.63 27.32 -18.57
CA GLY A 68 4.86 27.24 -17.33
C GLY A 68 3.39 26.90 -17.59
N ALA A 69 2.77 27.51 -18.60
CA ALA A 69 1.39 27.22 -18.98
C ALA A 69 1.22 25.77 -19.47
N ALA A 70 2.16 25.27 -20.28
CA ALA A 70 2.18 23.87 -20.69
C ALA A 70 2.28 22.93 -19.47
N LEU A 71 3.15 23.23 -18.49
CA LEU A 71 3.25 22.44 -17.26
C LEU A 71 2.00 22.54 -16.37
N LEU A 72 1.32 23.69 -16.35
CA LEU A 72 0.06 23.86 -15.62
C LEU A 72 -1.03 22.96 -16.20
N CYS A 73 -1.21 22.97 -17.53
CA CYS A 73 -2.13 22.05 -18.20
C CYS A 73 -1.73 20.58 -17.98
N LEU A 74 -0.44 20.26 -18.02
CA LEU A 74 0.05 18.92 -17.70
C LEU A 74 -0.33 18.53 -16.27
N GLY A 75 -0.08 19.40 -15.28
CA GLY A 75 -0.43 19.19 -13.89
C GLY A 75 -1.92 18.89 -13.68
N ILE A 76 -2.80 19.66 -14.33
CA ILE A 76 -4.25 19.41 -14.29
C ILE A 76 -4.58 18.03 -14.88
N SER A 77 -3.96 17.66 -16.02
CA SER A 77 -4.18 16.35 -16.63
C SER A 77 -3.72 15.18 -15.72
N LEU A 78 -2.70 15.40 -14.90
CA LEU A 78 -2.15 14.37 -14.01
C LEU A 78 -3.07 14.03 -12.83
N VAL A 79 -3.90 14.96 -12.36
CA VAL A 79 -4.85 14.74 -11.24
C VAL A 79 -5.77 13.55 -11.53
N GLY A 80 -6.10 13.34 -12.80
CA GLY A 80 -7.02 12.30 -13.24
C GLY A 80 -6.38 10.96 -13.61
N ALA A 81 -5.05 10.87 -13.66
CA ALA A 81 -4.35 9.65 -14.04
C ALA A 81 -4.72 8.49 -13.09
N LYS A 82 -5.18 7.37 -13.65
CA LYS A 82 -5.47 6.13 -12.91
C LYS A 82 -4.55 5.04 -13.46
N GLY A 83 -3.57 4.63 -12.68
CA GLY A 83 -2.69 3.50 -13.00
C GLY A 83 -3.19 2.18 -12.39
N LYS A 84 -2.81 1.05 -13.00
CA LYS A 84 -3.05 -0.30 -12.45
C LYS A 84 -2.38 -0.42 -11.08
N LYS A 85 -2.96 -1.15 -10.11
CA LYS A 85 -2.53 -1.20 -8.69
C LYS A 85 -1.11 -1.76 -8.46
N ASP A 86 -0.48 -2.39 -9.45
CA ASP A 86 0.84 -3.03 -9.30
C ASP A 86 2.01 -2.09 -9.56
N GLU A 87 2.89 -1.98 -8.56
CA GLU A 87 4.36 -1.82 -8.66
C GLU A 87 4.89 -1.13 -7.39
N LYS A 88 6.09 -1.51 -6.96
CA LYS A 88 6.83 -0.94 -5.83
C LYS A 88 7.14 0.55 -6.10
N ILE A 89 6.16 1.43 -5.88
CA ILE A 89 6.32 2.87 -6.10
C ILE A 89 7.34 3.40 -5.08
N ASN A 90 8.54 3.73 -5.55
CA ASN A 90 9.59 4.32 -4.73
C ASN A 90 9.54 5.85 -4.82
N LEU A 91 9.31 6.53 -3.69
CA LEU A 91 9.30 7.99 -3.60
C LEU A 91 10.60 8.61 -4.13
N LYS A 92 11.75 7.96 -3.92
CA LYS A 92 13.05 8.44 -4.43
C LYS A 92 13.08 8.50 -5.95
N SER A 93 12.52 7.49 -6.62
CA SER A 93 12.44 7.45 -8.08
C SER A 93 11.51 8.54 -8.63
N ILE A 94 10.38 8.79 -7.97
CA ILE A 94 9.47 9.90 -8.34
C ILE A 94 10.18 11.24 -8.25
N LEU A 95 10.85 11.50 -7.12
CA LEU A 95 11.61 12.73 -6.91
C LEU A 95 12.74 12.89 -7.93
N ALA A 96 13.44 11.80 -8.29
CA ALA A 96 14.46 11.82 -9.33
C ALA A 96 13.87 12.19 -10.70
N TYR A 97 12.74 11.61 -11.13
CA TYR A 97 12.09 11.95 -12.39
C TYR A 97 11.62 13.42 -12.43
N LEU A 98 10.96 13.89 -11.37
CA LEU A 98 10.46 15.26 -11.32
C LEU A 98 11.58 16.29 -11.27
N SER A 99 12.61 16.07 -10.45
CA SER A 99 13.74 17.00 -10.32
C SER A 99 14.57 17.06 -11.61
N SER A 100 14.98 15.91 -12.16
CA SER A 100 15.71 15.86 -13.43
C SER A 100 14.88 16.40 -14.59
N GLY A 101 13.58 16.10 -14.63
CA GLY A 101 12.66 16.63 -15.64
C GLY A 101 12.53 18.15 -15.59
N LEU A 102 12.31 18.73 -14.40
CA LEU A 102 12.25 20.19 -14.21
C LEU A 102 13.57 20.86 -14.58
N LEU A 103 14.71 20.29 -14.18
CA LEU A 103 16.02 20.80 -14.54
C LEU A 103 16.20 20.81 -16.05
N LEU A 104 16.03 19.68 -16.74
CA LEU A 104 16.16 19.62 -18.21
C LEU A 104 15.17 20.56 -18.92
N TYR A 105 13.91 20.59 -18.48
CA TYR A 105 12.87 21.38 -19.10
C TYR A 105 13.14 22.89 -19.03
N PHE A 106 13.57 23.39 -17.87
CA PHE A 106 13.84 24.81 -17.70
C PHE A 106 15.24 25.19 -18.19
N LEU A 107 16.29 24.42 -17.88
CA LEU A 107 17.67 24.71 -18.30
C LEU A 107 17.91 24.51 -19.80
N SER A 108 16.97 23.94 -20.56
CA SER A 108 17.11 23.80 -22.02
C SER A 108 17.37 25.14 -22.73
N PHE A 109 17.00 26.28 -22.13
CA PHE A 109 17.30 27.60 -22.66
C PHE A 109 18.80 27.86 -22.88
N ILE A 110 19.67 27.19 -22.11
CA ILE A 110 21.14 27.28 -22.26
C ILE A 110 21.57 26.88 -23.68
N CYS A 111 20.85 25.96 -24.32
CA CYS A 111 21.14 25.53 -25.69
C CYS A 111 21.10 26.71 -26.68
N LEU A 112 20.27 27.71 -26.42
CA LEU A 112 20.10 28.87 -27.30
C LEU A 112 21.32 29.80 -27.32
N TYR A 113 22.25 29.65 -26.37
CA TYR A 113 23.52 30.41 -26.32
C TYR A 113 24.68 29.68 -27.02
N ILE A 114 24.46 28.47 -27.53
CA ILE A 114 25.48 27.73 -28.26
C ILE A 114 25.69 28.41 -29.63
N ASN A 115 26.93 28.80 -29.92
CA ASN A 115 27.28 29.35 -31.23
C ASN A 115 27.42 28.21 -32.27
N SER A 116 26.31 27.86 -32.92
CA SER A 116 26.23 26.82 -33.93
C SER A 116 25.09 27.10 -34.92
N LEU A 117 24.91 26.24 -35.92
CA LEU A 117 23.82 26.34 -36.90
C LEU A 117 22.45 26.30 -36.20
N ALA A 118 21.50 27.11 -36.69
CA ALA A 118 20.16 27.21 -36.12
C ALA A 118 19.45 25.84 -36.03
N ILE A 119 19.62 24.97 -37.03
CA ILE A 119 19.10 23.59 -36.99
C ILE A 119 19.66 22.79 -35.81
N VAL A 120 20.97 22.90 -35.54
CA VAL A 120 21.63 22.17 -34.45
C VAL A 120 21.14 22.68 -33.09
N VAL A 121 21.13 24.00 -32.92
CA VAL A 121 20.65 24.66 -31.69
C VAL A 121 19.18 24.34 -31.43
N GLY A 122 18.33 24.45 -32.45
CA GLY A 122 16.90 24.16 -32.37
C GLY A 122 16.64 22.68 -32.07
N GLY A 123 17.38 21.77 -32.70
CA GLY A 123 17.30 20.33 -32.44
C GLY A 123 17.61 19.99 -30.98
N PHE A 124 18.74 20.47 -30.45
CA PHE A 124 19.09 20.25 -29.04
C PHE A 124 18.05 20.84 -28.09
N TYR A 125 17.60 22.06 -28.36
CA TYR A 125 16.58 22.72 -27.55
C TYR A 125 15.28 21.92 -27.48
N ILE A 126 14.77 21.45 -28.63
CA ILE A 126 13.54 20.65 -28.72
C ILE A 126 13.72 19.30 -28.01
N VAL A 127 14.84 18.61 -28.23
CA VAL A 127 15.12 17.30 -27.63
C VAL A 127 15.21 17.40 -26.11
N ILE A 128 16.01 18.34 -25.59
CA ILE A 128 16.20 18.49 -24.13
C ILE A 128 14.91 18.95 -23.46
N THR A 129 14.18 19.88 -24.06
CA THR A 129 12.89 20.33 -23.52
C THR A 129 11.86 19.21 -23.53
N SER A 130 11.76 18.45 -24.63
CA SER A 130 10.85 17.30 -24.74
C SER A 130 11.20 16.18 -23.75
N MET A 131 12.49 15.90 -23.57
CA MET A 131 12.96 14.93 -22.57
C MET A 131 12.56 15.37 -21.16
N GLY A 132 12.78 16.64 -20.81
CA GLY A 132 12.34 17.19 -19.53
C GLY A 132 10.83 17.07 -19.33
N TYR A 133 10.04 17.39 -20.35
CA TYR A 133 8.57 17.25 -20.33
C TYR A 133 8.13 15.80 -20.08
N ILE A 134 8.73 14.83 -20.78
CA ILE A 134 8.40 13.40 -20.63
C ILE A 134 8.75 12.91 -19.22
N LEU A 135 9.90 13.31 -18.65
CA LEU A 135 10.27 12.94 -17.29
C LEU A 135 9.29 13.52 -16.26
N ILE A 136 8.86 14.78 -16.44
CA ILE A 136 7.82 15.40 -15.58
C ILE A 136 6.49 14.64 -15.71
N LEU A 137 6.08 14.27 -16.93
CA LEU A 137 4.87 13.48 -17.17
C LEU A 137 4.97 12.12 -16.45
N THR A 138 6.06 11.37 -16.64
CA THR A 138 6.25 10.05 -16.02
C THR A 138 6.28 10.16 -14.49
N GLY A 139 7.09 11.08 -13.94
CA GLY A 139 7.15 11.32 -12.50
C GLY A 139 5.80 11.78 -11.93
N GLY A 140 5.09 12.63 -12.65
CA GLY A 140 3.77 13.15 -12.28
C GLY A 140 2.68 12.08 -12.27
N VAL A 141 2.69 11.15 -13.23
CA VAL A 141 1.76 10.00 -13.24
C VAL A 141 2.01 9.10 -12.03
N LEU A 142 3.27 8.81 -11.72
CA LEU A 142 3.65 8.01 -10.55
C LEU A 142 3.26 8.72 -9.23
N LEU A 143 3.47 10.03 -9.15
CA LEU A 143 3.08 10.84 -7.98
C LEU A 143 1.56 10.87 -7.77
N SER A 144 0.79 11.13 -8.84
CA SER A 144 -0.67 11.13 -8.79
C SER A 144 -1.22 9.78 -8.31
N ARG A 145 -0.60 8.68 -8.78
CA ARG A 145 -0.92 7.33 -8.32
C ARG A 145 -0.60 7.11 -6.84
N LEU A 146 0.59 7.52 -6.38
CA LEU A 146 0.99 7.40 -4.97
C LEU A 146 0.02 8.15 -4.04
N ILE A 147 -0.35 9.38 -4.41
CA ILE A 147 -1.30 10.19 -3.66
C ILE A 147 -2.67 9.49 -3.59
N LYS A 148 -3.17 8.95 -4.71
CA LYS A 148 -4.44 8.22 -4.73
C LYS A 148 -4.41 6.93 -3.93
N VAL A 149 -3.30 6.20 -3.91
CA VAL A 149 -3.14 4.99 -3.09
C VAL A 149 -3.15 5.35 -1.60
N ASN A 150 -2.44 6.39 -1.19
CA ASN A 150 -2.44 6.84 0.21
C ASN A 150 -3.80 7.41 0.65
N LEU A 151 -4.55 8.04 -0.25
CA LEU A 151 -5.88 8.60 0.04
C LEU A 151 -7.00 7.56 0.00
N ASN A 152 -6.92 6.56 -0.89
CA ASN A 152 -7.77 5.39 -0.84
C ASN A 152 -7.27 4.49 0.30
N LYS A 153 -7.75 4.77 1.51
CA LYS A 153 -7.77 3.80 2.61
C LYS A 153 -8.60 2.60 2.14
N ASP A 154 -7.92 1.65 1.50
CA ASP A 154 -8.52 0.36 1.20
C ASP A 154 -9.07 -0.19 2.52
N ILE A 155 -10.37 -0.46 2.55
CA ILE A 155 -11.05 -0.97 3.76
C ILE A 155 -10.45 -2.34 4.11
N PHE A 156 -9.92 -3.04 3.09
CA PHE A 156 -9.21 -4.31 3.18
C PHE A 156 -7.69 -4.10 3.13
N ASN A 157 -7.14 -3.30 4.05
CA ASN A 157 -5.70 -3.25 4.27
C ASN A 157 -5.38 -3.80 5.67
N ASP A 158 -4.16 -4.31 5.86
CA ASP A 158 -3.74 -4.93 7.12
C ASP A 158 -3.98 -4.04 8.36
N GLU A 159 -3.94 -2.72 8.21
CA GLU A 159 -4.22 -1.78 9.30
C GLU A 159 -5.73 -1.71 9.64
N ASN A 160 -6.59 -1.67 8.62
CA ASN A 160 -8.04 -1.55 8.71
C ASN A 160 -8.72 -2.91 8.97
N GLU A 161 -8.06 -4.04 8.69
CA GLU A 161 -8.53 -5.40 8.98
C GLU A 161 -8.31 -5.81 10.45
N THR A 162 -7.68 -4.98 11.26
CA THR A 162 -7.53 -5.24 12.70
C THR A 162 -8.76 -4.82 13.51
N PHE A 163 -9.11 -5.61 14.52
CA PHE A 163 -10.21 -5.33 15.44
C PHE A 163 -9.80 -5.59 16.90
N PRO A 164 -10.39 -4.86 17.87
CA PRO A 164 -10.09 -5.05 19.28
C PRO A 164 -10.44 -6.48 19.74
N GLN A 165 -9.53 -7.11 20.48
CA GLN A 165 -9.75 -8.38 21.16
C GLN A 165 -10.02 -8.12 22.66
N GLU A 166 -10.47 -9.14 23.38
CA GLU A 166 -10.64 -9.03 24.84
C GLU A 166 -9.27 -8.97 25.53
N GLU A 167 -8.93 -7.80 26.08
CA GLU A 167 -7.67 -7.53 26.77
C GLU A 167 -7.74 -7.89 28.26
N ARG A 168 -8.94 -8.11 28.81
CA ARG A 168 -9.12 -8.45 30.24
C ARG A 168 -9.04 -9.95 30.47
N LEU A 169 -8.35 -10.34 31.53
CA LEU A 169 -8.39 -11.69 32.07
C LEU A 169 -9.70 -11.87 32.85
N LEU A 170 -10.60 -12.71 32.34
CA LEU A 170 -11.91 -12.94 32.93
C LEU A 170 -11.94 -14.31 33.61
N GLU A 171 -11.59 -14.35 34.90
CA GLU A 171 -11.56 -15.57 35.70
C GLU A 171 -12.86 -15.79 36.49
N ASN A 172 -13.23 -17.06 36.61
CA ASN A 172 -14.30 -17.59 37.45
C ASN A 172 -13.97 -19.05 37.84
N GLU A 173 -14.85 -19.70 38.62
CA GLU A 173 -14.65 -21.08 39.11
C GLU A 173 -14.46 -22.13 38.00
N TYR A 174 -14.97 -21.91 36.79
CA TYR A 174 -14.99 -22.89 35.69
C TYR A 174 -14.06 -22.51 34.53
N SER A 175 -13.70 -21.24 34.41
CA SER A 175 -13.11 -20.65 33.22
C SER A 175 -11.74 -21.25 32.86
N ILE A 176 -11.35 -21.13 31.59
CA ILE A 176 -9.98 -21.37 31.15
C ILE A 176 -9.53 -20.15 30.37
N ASN A 177 -8.35 -19.63 30.69
CA ASN A 177 -7.85 -18.39 30.10
C ASN A 177 -6.50 -18.66 29.42
N LEU A 178 -6.41 -18.37 28.11
CA LEU A 178 -5.18 -18.54 27.35
C LEU A 178 -4.59 -17.16 27.04
N PRO A 179 -3.30 -16.93 27.35
CA PRO A 179 -2.64 -15.69 26.95
C PRO A 179 -2.48 -15.66 25.43
N ALA A 180 -2.77 -14.52 24.83
CA ALA A 180 -2.65 -14.30 23.40
C ALA A 180 -2.05 -12.91 23.12
N LYS A 181 -1.62 -12.71 21.88
CA LYS A 181 -1.26 -11.38 21.37
C LYS A 181 -2.05 -11.11 20.11
N TYR A 182 -2.46 -9.87 19.93
CA TYR A 182 -3.14 -9.43 18.73
C TYR A 182 -2.57 -8.10 18.26
N ARG A 183 -2.83 -7.77 16.99
CA ARG A 183 -2.43 -6.50 16.40
C ARG A 183 -3.67 -5.61 16.27
N LEU A 184 -3.58 -4.38 16.76
CA LEU A 184 -4.55 -3.32 16.52
C LEU A 184 -3.84 -2.14 15.86
N LYS A 185 -4.09 -1.94 14.57
CA LYS A 185 -3.33 -1.04 13.69
C LYS A 185 -1.83 -1.39 13.76
N ASP A 186 -0.97 -0.42 14.04
CA ASP A 186 0.48 -0.65 14.12
C ASP A 186 0.97 -1.14 15.48
N LYS A 187 0.06 -1.48 16.41
CA LYS A 187 0.42 -1.86 17.78
C LYS A 187 0.11 -3.32 18.05
N VAL A 188 1.12 -4.05 18.54
CA VAL A 188 0.93 -5.38 19.13
C VAL A 188 0.51 -5.19 20.59
N ARG A 189 -0.52 -5.90 21.02
CA ARG A 189 -1.10 -5.83 22.36
C ARG A 189 -1.29 -7.22 22.93
N ASP A 190 -1.23 -7.32 24.25
CA ASP A 190 -1.56 -8.55 24.98
C ASP A 190 -3.08 -8.69 25.09
N SER A 191 -3.57 -9.92 25.01
CA SER A 191 -5.00 -10.25 25.09
C SER A 191 -5.22 -11.62 25.74
N TRP A 192 -6.47 -11.94 26.02
CA TRP A 192 -6.86 -13.21 26.62
C TRP A 192 -7.98 -13.89 25.84
N ILE A 193 -7.80 -15.17 25.53
CA ILE A 193 -8.87 -16.03 25.06
C ILE A 193 -9.53 -16.64 26.31
N ASN A 194 -10.69 -16.10 26.67
CA ASN A 194 -11.42 -16.46 27.88
C ASN A 194 -12.55 -17.45 27.56
N PHE A 195 -12.38 -18.73 27.95
CA PHE A 195 -13.46 -19.72 27.93
C PHE A 195 -14.24 -19.63 29.24
N ILE A 196 -15.29 -18.81 29.28
CA ILE A 196 -16.04 -18.50 30.51
C ILE A 196 -16.82 -19.70 31.05
N ASN A 197 -17.40 -20.52 30.16
CA ASN A 197 -18.20 -21.68 30.50
C ASN A 197 -17.82 -22.88 29.60
N PRO A 198 -16.83 -23.69 30.01
CA PRO A 198 -16.36 -24.82 29.22
C PRO A 198 -17.34 -26.00 29.17
N PHE A 199 -18.37 -26.04 30.03
CA PHE A 199 -19.36 -27.11 30.04
C PHE A 199 -20.26 -27.14 28.79
N ARG A 200 -20.26 -26.07 27.99
CA ARG A 200 -20.95 -26.03 26.70
C ARG A 200 -20.27 -26.87 25.61
N GLY A 201 -19.16 -27.53 25.95
CA GLY A 201 -18.34 -28.26 25.02
C GLY A 201 -17.26 -27.36 24.43
N LEU A 202 -16.07 -27.93 24.25
CA LEU A 202 -14.95 -27.31 23.57
C LEU A 202 -14.40 -28.28 22.54
N LEU A 203 -14.49 -27.90 21.26
CA LEU A 203 -13.94 -28.68 20.16
C LEU A 203 -12.61 -28.07 19.71
N VAL A 204 -11.53 -28.85 19.79
CA VAL A 204 -10.21 -28.45 19.29
C VAL A 204 -9.88 -29.28 18.05
N ALA A 205 -10.12 -28.71 16.88
CA ALA A 205 -9.86 -29.35 15.59
C ALA A 205 -8.49 -28.96 15.02
N GLY A 206 -7.84 -29.88 14.30
CA GLY A 206 -6.58 -29.63 13.62
C GLY A 206 -5.84 -30.91 13.25
N THR A 207 -4.92 -30.83 12.30
CA THR A 207 -4.12 -31.97 11.82
C THR A 207 -3.14 -32.49 12.91
N PRO A 208 -2.62 -33.72 12.78
CA PRO A 208 -1.47 -34.16 13.58
C PRO A 208 -0.32 -33.15 13.46
N GLY A 209 0.31 -32.80 14.59
CA GLY A 209 1.41 -31.82 14.62
C GLY A 209 0.99 -30.34 14.72
N ALA A 210 -0.31 -30.01 14.61
CA ALA A 210 -0.79 -28.62 14.68
C ALA A 210 -0.69 -27.93 16.07
N GLY A 211 -0.05 -28.57 17.06
CA GLY A 211 0.17 -27.97 18.39
C GLY A 211 -1.04 -27.93 19.32
N LYS A 212 -2.16 -28.61 19.00
CA LYS A 212 -3.39 -28.64 19.81
C LYS A 212 -3.15 -28.89 21.31
N SER A 213 -2.33 -29.91 21.61
CA SER A 213 -2.01 -30.30 22.99
C SER A 213 -1.26 -29.19 23.73
N TYR A 214 -0.30 -28.55 23.06
CA TYR A 214 0.55 -27.52 23.64
C TYR A 214 -0.21 -26.21 23.87
N PHE A 215 -0.94 -25.73 22.86
CA PHE A 215 -1.58 -24.41 22.88
C PHE A 215 -2.92 -24.39 23.61
N VAL A 216 -3.68 -25.49 23.65
CA VAL A 216 -5.03 -25.50 24.22
C VAL A 216 -5.15 -26.50 25.35
N ILE A 217 -4.94 -27.80 25.08
CA ILE A 217 -5.27 -28.86 26.04
C ILE A 217 -4.46 -28.74 27.34
N ARG A 218 -3.16 -28.41 27.25
CA ARG A 218 -2.32 -28.18 28.43
C ARG A 218 -2.86 -27.10 29.36
N HIS A 219 -3.40 -26.00 28.81
CA HIS A 219 -3.99 -24.93 29.61
C HIS A 219 -5.26 -25.39 30.33
N ILE A 220 -6.07 -26.21 29.67
CA ILE A 220 -7.28 -26.81 30.25
C ILE A 220 -6.90 -27.69 31.44
N ILE A 221 -5.98 -28.64 31.22
CA ILE A 221 -5.51 -29.58 32.25
C ILE A 221 -4.96 -28.81 33.46
N ASP A 222 -4.03 -27.87 33.22
CA ASP A 222 -3.39 -27.10 34.30
C ASP A 222 -4.41 -26.31 35.13
N GLN A 223 -5.30 -25.56 34.47
CA GLN A 223 -6.23 -24.67 35.16
C GLN A 223 -7.35 -25.43 35.87
N HIS A 224 -7.91 -26.48 35.27
CA HIS A 224 -8.95 -27.27 35.91
C HIS A 224 -8.42 -28.07 37.09
N ILE A 225 -7.24 -28.68 36.97
CA ILE A 225 -6.59 -29.34 38.11
C ILE A 225 -6.35 -28.31 39.22
N LYS A 226 -5.74 -27.15 38.92
CA LYS A 226 -5.54 -26.07 39.91
C LYS A 226 -6.84 -25.67 40.62
N LYS A 227 -7.96 -25.67 39.92
CA LYS A 227 -9.29 -25.29 40.43
C LYS A 227 -10.01 -26.40 41.19
N GLY A 228 -9.43 -27.59 41.28
CA GLY A 228 -10.02 -28.68 42.07
C GLY A 228 -10.87 -29.66 41.28
N PHE A 229 -10.91 -29.57 39.94
CA PHE A 229 -11.78 -30.43 39.13
C PHE A 229 -11.26 -31.86 39.08
N SER A 230 -12.21 -32.79 39.18
CA SER A 230 -11.98 -34.17 38.76
C SER A 230 -11.91 -34.22 37.24
N MET A 231 -10.97 -34.98 36.70
CA MET A 231 -10.70 -35.04 35.26
C MET A 231 -10.65 -36.48 34.79
N PHE A 232 -11.45 -36.79 33.77
CA PHE A 232 -11.31 -38.01 32.99
C PHE A 232 -10.53 -37.67 31.72
N LEU A 233 -9.37 -38.30 31.54
CA LEU A 233 -8.45 -38.00 30.46
C LEU A 233 -8.23 -39.25 29.60
N TYR A 234 -8.61 -39.15 28.33
CA TYR A 234 -8.28 -40.18 27.33
C TYR A 234 -7.02 -39.77 26.58
N ASP A 235 -5.94 -40.51 26.80
CA ASP A 235 -4.61 -40.20 26.25
C ASP A 235 -4.20 -41.25 25.21
N PHE A 236 -4.64 -41.04 23.97
CA PHE A 236 -4.33 -41.96 22.86
C PHE A 236 -2.83 -42.08 22.56
N LYS A 237 -2.02 -41.06 22.92
CA LYS A 237 -0.57 -41.03 22.74
C LYS A 237 0.14 -41.17 24.08
N TYR A 238 -0.27 -42.19 24.84
CA TYR A 238 0.25 -42.41 26.18
C TYR A 238 1.79 -42.38 26.18
N ASP A 239 2.44 -41.60 27.06
CA ASP A 239 1.93 -40.90 28.25
C ASP A 239 1.92 -39.36 28.15
N ASP A 240 1.76 -38.79 26.95
CA ASP A 240 1.85 -37.35 26.69
C ASP A 240 0.99 -36.47 27.62
N LEU A 241 -0.34 -36.64 27.58
CA LEU A 241 -1.26 -35.83 28.38
C LEU A 241 -1.27 -36.28 29.83
N SER A 242 -1.05 -37.58 30.05
CA SER A 242 -1.02 -38.22 31.36
C SER A 242 0.10 -37.64 32.24
N LYS A 243 1.31 -37.49 31.69
CA LYS A 243 2.44 -36.82 32.35
C LYS A 243 2.10 -35.38 32.71
N ILE A 244 1.43 -34.64 31.82
CA ILE A 244 1.03 -33.26 32.11
C ILE A 244 0.06 -33.23 33.29
N ALA A 245 -0.99 -34.05 33.25
CA ALA A 245 -1.99 -34.11 34.31
C ALA A 245 -1.38 -34.50 35.67
N TYR A 246 -0.57 -35.56 35.70
CA TYR A 246 0.08 -36.02 36.93
C TYR A 246 1.01 -34.96 37.54
N ASN A 247 1.86 -34.33 36.72
CA ASN A 247 2.75 -33.28 37.20
C ASN A 247 2.00 -32.05 37.73
N LYS A 248 0.89 -31.67 37.08
CA LYS A 248 0.04 -30.57 37.57
C LYS A 248 -0.68 -30.95 38.86
N LEU A 249 -1.15 -32.19 38.97
CA LEU A 249 -1.75 -32.70 40.20
C LEU A 249 -0.76 -32.63 41.36
N LEU A 250 0.46 -33.15 41.18
CA LEU A 250 1.53 -33.06 42.18
C LEU A 250 1.81 -31.61 42.58
N LYS A 251 1.90 -30.70 41.60
CA LYS A 251 2.15 -29.28 41.84
C LYS A 251 1.08 -28.64 42.73
N TYR A 252 -0.19 -28.98 42.55
CA TYR A 252 -1.31 -28.37 43.30
C TYR A 252 -1.79 -29.24 44.47
N TYR A 253 -1.18 -30.41 44.69
CA TYR A 253 -1.64 -31.44 45.62
C TYR A 253 -1.84 -30.92 47.05
N SER A 254 -0.94 -30.06 47.51
CA SER A 254 -1.00 -29.46 48.85
C SER A 254 -2.24 -28.56 49.03
N GLY A 255 -2.72 -27.91 47.97
CA GLY A 255 -3.84 -26.96 48.00
C GLY A 255 -5.23 -27.59 48.08
N TYR A 256 -5.36 -28.90 47.87
CA TYR A 256 -6.65 -29.58 47.97
C TYR A 256 -7.06 -29.83 49.42
N LYS A 257 -8.31 -29.51 49.75
CA LYS A 257 -8.97 -29.86 51.02
C LYS A 257 -9.11 -31.37 51.18
N ILE A 258 -9.57 -32.06 50.13
CA ILE A 258 -9.65 -33.52 50.05
C ILE A 258 -8.60 -33.98 49.05
N LYS A 259 -7.68 -34.83 49.48
CA LYS A 259 -6.56 -35.25 48.64
C LYS A 259 -7.05 -36.11 47.46
N PRO A 260 -6.74 -35.71 46.20
CA PRO A 260 -7.18 -36.48 45.04
C PRO A 260 -6.40 -37.80 44.94
N SER A 261 -7.04 -38.81 44.36
CA SER A 261 -6.38 -40.02 43.89
C SER A 261 -6.18 -39.94 42.37
N PHE A 262 -5.12 -40.56 41.86
CA PHE A 262 -4.83 -40.61 40.43
C PHE A 262 -4.84 -42.08 39.99
N TYR A 263 -5.77 -42.43 39.11
CA TYR A 263 -5.93 -43.78 38.59
C TYR A 263 -5.63 -43.78 37.10
N VAL A 264 -4.94 -44.83 36.64
CA VAL A 264 -4.64 -45.07 35.23
C VAL A 264 -5.20 -46.43 34.87
N ILE A 265 -5.97 -46.47 33.79
CA ILE A 265 -6.43 -47.71 33.17
C ILE A 265 -5.72 -47.79 31.83
N ASN A 266 -4.78 -48.73 31.70
CA ASN A 266 -4.10 -48.99 30.44
C ASN A 266 -4.81 -50.14 29.73
N PHE A 267 -5.40 -49.87 28.56
CA PHE A 267 -6.10 -50.89 27.78
C PHE A 267 -5.14 -51.81 27.02
N ASP A 268 -3.88 -51.42 26.85
CA ASP A 268 -2.85 -52.27 26.23
C ASP A 268 -2.24 -53.26 27.24
N ASP A 269 -2.47 -53.05 28.54
CA ASP A 269 -1.90 -53.82 29.65
C ASP A 269 -3.01 -54.18 30.65
N LEU A 270 -3.88 -55.10 30.23
CA LEU A 270 -5.07 -55.56 30.98
C LEU A 270 -4.86 -56.92 31.68
N ASN A 271 -3.63 -57.46 31.68
CA ASN A 271 -3.30 -58.80 32.17
C ASN A 271 -2.58 -58.76 33.53
#